data_AF-A0A220S445-F1
#
_entry.id   AF-A0A220S445-F1
#
_cell.length_a   1.000
_cell.length_b   1.000
_cell.length_c   1.000
_cell.angle_alpha   90.00
_cell.angle_beta   90.00
_cell.angle_gamma   90.00
#
_symmetry.space_group_name_H-M   'P 1'
#
loop_
_entity.id
_entity.type
_entity.pdbx_description
1 polymer ?
#
loop_
_entity_poly.entity_id
_entity_poly.type
_entity_poly.pdbx_seq_one_letter_code
_entity_poly.pdbx_strand_id
1 'polypeptide(L)'
;MFKQCNCIVDCEFLRSIVMPLPLTASSTLTSRFQTTVPELVRKTLGLGKQDKLEYVISEKGVVTIKKSEASGNTDPALLPFLSLLERDIRENPQSIRAISAQELSKTEQLLTGVEVDLDETL
;
A
#
# COMPACT_ATOMS: atom_id res chain seq x y z
N MET A 1 -32.19 19.95 -14.11
CA MET A 1 -32.83 18.94 -13.24
C MET A 1 -32.25 17.58 -13.63
N PHE A 2 -31.81 16.77 -12.65
CA PHE A 2 -30.90 15.59 -12.73
C PHE A 2 -29.40 15.94 -12.76
N LYS A 3 -28.78 16.31 -11.62
CA LYS A 3 -28.18 15.50 -10.54
C LYS A 3 -26.98 14.64 -10.97
N GLN A 4 -25.81 15.13 -10.54
CA GLN A 4 -24.52 14.48 -10.31
C GLN A 4 -24.58 12.98 -9.99
N CYS A 5 -23.70 12.20 -10.61
CA CYS A 5 -23.14 11.00 -9.99
C CYS A 5 -21.63 11.00 -10.23
N ASN A 6 -20.91 11.42 -9.19
CA ASN A 6 -19.47 11.33 -9.07
C ASN A 6 -19.15 9.90 -8.64
N CYS A 7 -18.84 9.01 -9.58
CA CYS A 7 -18.40 7.67 -9.27
C CYS A 7 -16.91 7.72 -8.88
N ILE A 8 -16.64 8.05 -7.61
CA ILE A 8 -15.46 7.56 -6.89
C ILE A 8 -15.75 6.08 -6.63
N VAL A 9 -15.44 5.24 -7.61
CA VAL A 9 -15.33 3.79 -7.39
C VAL A 9 -13.86 3.49 -7.41
N ASP A 10 -13.30 3.17 -6.24
CA ASP A 10 -11.97 2.64 -6.09
C ASP A 10 -11.76 1.48 -7.07
N CYS A 11 -10.93 1.70 -8.08
CA CYS A 11 -10.51 0.65 -9.02
C CYS A 11 -9.78 -0.51 -8.32
N GLU A 12 -9.34 -0.35 -7.07
CA GLU A 12 -8.74 -1.42 -6.27
C GLU A 12 -9.77 -2.48 -5.84
N PHE A 13 -11.01 -2.09 -5.55
CA PHE A 13 -12.05 -3.03 -5.09
C PHE A 13 -12.53 -3.94 -6.24
N LEU A 14 -12.61 -3.42 -7.46
CA LEU A 14 -12.98 -4.20 -8.65
C LEU A 14 -11.90 -5.21 -9.09
N ARG A 15 -10.67 -5.10 -8.58
CA ARG A 15 -9.61 -6.09 -8.80
C ARG A 15 -9.82 -7.39 -8.01
N SER A 16 -10.65 -7.36 -6.97
CA SER A 16 -10.97 -8.53 -6.12
C SER A 16 -12.14 -9.38 -6.66
N ILE A 17 -12.99 -8.80 -7.53
CA ILE A 17 -14.26 -9.44 -7.97
C ILE A 17 -14.13 -10.16 -9.32
N VAL A 18 -13.11 -9.83 -10.12
CA VAL A 18 -12.83 -10.56 -11.36
C VAL A 18 -11.78 -11.62 -11.04
N MET A 19 -12.17 -12.87 -10.84
CA MET A 19 -11.20 -13.99 -10.88
C MET A 19 -10.64 -14.05 -12.31
N PRO A 20 -9.39 -13.62 -12.54
CA PRO A 20 -8.80 -13.72 -13.86
C PRO A 20 -8.68 -15.21 -14.19
N LEU A 21 -8.86 -15.57 -15.46
CA LEU A 21 -8.52 -16.91 -15.92
C LEU A 21 -7.10 -17.25 -15.41
N PRO A 22 -6.84 -18.44 -14.83
CA PRO A 22 -5.52 -18.76 -14.31
C PRO A 22 -4.49 -18.60 -15.43
N LEU A 23 -3.56 -17.66 -15.24
CA LEU A 23 -2.47 -17.42 -16.17
C LEU A 23 -1.48 -18.58 -16.04
N THR A 24 -1.31 -19.35 -17.10
CA THR A 24 -0.39 -20.49 -17.13
C THR A 24 0.83 -20.15 -17.98
N ALA A 25 2.01 -20.51 -17.47
CA ALA A 25 3.26 -20.43 -18.19
C ALA A 25 4.17 -21.57 -17.72
N SER A 26 4.92 -22.17 -18.64
CA SER A 26 5.86 -23.25 -18.35
C SER A 26 7.31 -22.78 -18.52
N SER A 27 8.23 -23.40 -17.79
CA SER A 27 9.67 -23.20 -17.97
C SER A 27 10.40 -24.50 -17.71
N THR A 28 11.47 -24.73 -18.46
CA THR A 28 12.31 -25.92 -18.33
C THR A 28 13.51 -25.61 -17.45
N LEU A 29 13.86 -26.56 -16.58
CA LEU A 29 15.09 -26.49 -15.80
C LEU A 29 16.31 -26.61 -16.72
N THR A 30 17.28 -25.74 -16.52
CA THR A 30 18.62 -25.90 -17.08
C THR A 30 19.37 -27.04 -16.36
N SER A 31 20.51 -27.45 -16.90
CA SER A 31 21.40 -28.44 -16.27
C SER A 31 21.89 -28.03 -14.87
N ARG A 32 21.79 -26.74 -14.51
CA ARG A 32 22.15 -26.21 -13.19
C ARG A 32 20.94 -26.02 -12.27
N PHE A 33 19.80 -26.63 -12.59
CA PHE A 33 18.54 -26.46 -11.85
C PHE A 33 18.05 -25.01 -11.78
N GLN A 34 18.42 -24.17 -12.74
CA GLN A 34 17.91 -22.81 -12.86
C GLN A 34 16.73 -22.78 -13.84
N THR A 35 15.69 -22.01 -13.54
CA THR A 35 14.62 -21.66 -14.49
C THR A 35 14.65 -20.16 -14.76
N THR A 36 14.24 -19.78 -15.97
CA THR A 36 13.95 -18.37 -16.26
C THR A 36 12.49 -18.10 -15.93
N VAL A 37 12.18 -16.97 -15.29
CA VAL A 37 10.79 -16.58 -15.03
C VAL A 37 10.15 -16.10 -16.34
N PRO A 38 9.06 -16.75 -16.83
CA PRO A 38 8.38 -16.34 -18.05
C PRO A 38 7.97 -14.87 -18.02
N GLU A 39 7.93 -14.23 -19.19
CA GLU A 39 7.52 -12.83 -19.30
C GLU A 39 6.15 -12.55 -18.68
N LEU A 40 5.19 -13.46 -18.87
CA LEU A 40 3.87 -13.37 -18.27
C LEU A 40 3.94 -13.28 -16.75
N VAL A 41 4.73 -14.16 -16.11
CA VAL A 41 4.90 -14.18 -14.65
C VAL A 41 5.65 -12.94 -14.17
N ARG A 42 6.68 -12.48 -14.89
CA ARG A 42 7.41 -11.24 -14.54
C ARG A 42 6.51 -10.02 -14.53
N LYS A 43 5.64 -9.87 -15.54
CA LYS A 43 4.69 -8.76 -15.64
C LYS A 43 3.63 -8.82 -14.56
N THR A 44 3.04 -10.01 -14.32
CA THR A 44 2.00 -10.19 -13.31
C THR A 44 2.51 -9.94 -11.89
N LEU A 45 3.74 -10.40 -11.56
CA LEU A 45 4.35 -10.18 -10.24
C LEU A 45 5.12 -8.85 -10.12
N GLY A 46 5.19 -8.04 -11.18
CA GLY A 46 5.93 -6.77 -11.17
C GLY A 46 7.42 -6.93 -10.84
N LEU A 47 8.07 -7.95 -11.41
CA LEU A 47 9.48 -8.27 -11.13
C LEU A 47 10.44 -7.40 -11.94
N GLY A 48 11.33 -6.71 -11.24
CA GLY A 48 12.48 -5.99 -11.76
C GLY A 48 13.77 -6.84 -11.75
N LYS A 49 14.89 -6.21 -12.13
CA LYS A 49 16.21 -6.85 -12.04
C LYS A 49 16.62 -6.98 -10.57
N GLN A 50 17.14 -8.15 -10.19
CA GLN A 50 17.61 -8.47 -8.83
C GLN A 50 16.51 -8.49 -7.75
N ASP A 51 15.24 -8.50 -8.14
CA ASP A 51 14.15 -8.73 -7.19
C ASP A 51 14.25 -10.13 -6.58
N LYS A 52 13.99 -10.21 -5.27
CA LYS A 52 13.96 -11.47 -4.54
C LYS A 52 12.59 -12.13 -4.70
N LEU A 53 12.59 -13.45 -4.85
CA LEU A 53 11.39 -14.29 -4.87
C LEU A 53 11.37 -15.15 -3.61
N GLU A 54 10.19 -15.28 -3.02
CA GLU A 54 9.93 -16.19 -1.93
C GLU A 54 9.13 -17.38 -2.44
N TYR A 55 9.58 -18.59 -2.11
CA TYR A 55 8.95 -19.86 -2.50
C TYR A 55 8.29 -20.47 -1.27
N VAL A 56 6.97 -20.70 -1.35
CA VAL A 56 6.21 -21.37 -0.30
C VAL A 56 5.77 -22.72 -0.84
N ILE A 57 6.22 -23.79 -0.17
CA ILE A 57 5.86 -25.17 -0.53
C ILE A 57 4.68 -25.58 0.36
N SER A 58 3.55 -25.89 -0.26
CA SER A 58 2.40 -26.48 0.44
C SER A 58 2.58 -27.99 0.63
N GLU A 59 1.87 -28.56 1.61
CA GLU A 59 1.88 -30.01 1.87
C GLU A 59 1.45 -30.86 0.65
N LYS A 60 0.70 -30.26 -0.28
CA LYS A 60 0.25 -30.90 -1.52
C LYS A 60 1.29 -30.84 -2.65
N GLY A 61 2.50 -30.33 -2.38
CA GLY A 61 3.56 -30.18 -3.38
C GLY A 61 3.35 -29.02 -4.35
N VAL A 62 2.36 -28.14 -4.12
CA VAL A 62 2.19 -26.91 -4.89
C VAL A 62 3.16 -25.87 -4.36
N VAL A 63 3.91 -25.24 -5.26
CA VAL A 63 4.85 -24.17 -4.95
C VAL A 63 4.22 -22.84 -5.34
N THR A 64 4.01 -21.97 -4.36
CA THR A 64 3.58 -20.58 -4.58
C THR A 64 4.79 -19.68 -4.60
N ILE A 65 4.90 -18.83 -5.62
CA ILE A 65 5.98 -17.86 -5.77
C ILE A 65 5.39 -16.47 -5.55
N LYS A 66 5.97 -15.69 -4.64
CA LYS A 66 5.66 -14.27 -4.47
C LYS A 66 6.92 -13.42 -4.62
N LYS A 67 6.74 -12.19 -5.09
CA LYS A 67 7.78 -11.16 -4.98
C LYS A 67 8.02 -10.95 -3.49
N SER A 68 9.26 -11.13 -3.05
CA SER A 68 9.64 -10.71 -1.70
C SER A 68 9.47 -9.22 -1.66
N GLU A 69 8.68 -8.73 -0.72
CA GLU A 69 8.82 -7.35 -0.32
C GLU A 69 10.29 -7.19 0.08
N ALA A 70 10.94 -6.14 -0.42
CA ALA A 70 12.10 -5.66 0.30
C ALA A 70 11.56 -5.48 1.72
N SER A 71 12.22 -6.07 2.71
CA SER A 71 12.07 -5.64 4.09
C SER A 71 12.58 -4.20 4.14
N GLY A 72 11.82 -3.30 3.54
CA GLY A 72 11.87 -1.88 3.81
C GLY A 72 11.65 -1.82 5.29
N ASN A 73 12.56 -1.13 5.97
CA ASN A 73 12.45 -0.83 7.37
C ASN A 73 11.06 -0.22 7.58
N THR A 74 10.09 -1.05 7.96
CA THR A 74 8.81 -0.57 8.45
C THR A 74 9.17 0.30 9.63
N ASP A 75 8.86 1.59 9.53
CA ASP A 75 9.16 2.53 10.60
C ASP A 75 8.64 1.93 11.92
N PRO A 76 9.53 1.64 12.89
CA PRO A 76 9.12 1.02 14.14
C PRO A 76 8.14 1.89 14.93
N ALA A 77 8.07 3.19 14.65
CA ALA A 77 7.13 4.12 15.28
C ALA A 77 5.73 4.09 14.64
N LEU A 78 5.59 3.60 13.40
CA LEU A 78 4.32 3.67 12.66
C LEU A 78 3.21 2.86 13.35
N LEU A 79 3.48 1.60 13.71
CA LEU A 79 2.47 0.76 14.35
C LEU A 79 2.04 1.31 15.73
N PRO A 80 2.97 1.67 16.65
CA PRO A 80 2.62 2.34 17.91
C PRO A 80 1.81 3.63 17.71
N PHE A 81 2.16 4.44 16.70
CA PHE A 81 1.45 5.68 16.40
C PHE A 81 0.01 5.41 15.96
N LEU A 82 -0.22 4.44 15.07
CA LEU A 82 -1.57 4.06 14.65
C LEU A 82 -2.39 3.50 15.82
N SER A 83 -1.79 2.71 16.71
CA SER A 83 -2.46 2.23 17.93
C SER A 83 -2.83 3.36 18.88
N LEU A 84 -2.00 4.41 18.98
CA LEU A 84 -2.32 5.61 19.76
C LEU A 84 -3.55 6.31 19.19
N LEU A 85 -3.58 6.56 17.88
CA LEU A 85 -4.72 7.19 17.20
C LEU A 85 -6.00 6.37 17.36
N GLU A 86 -5.93 5.05 17.17
CA GLU A 86 -7.07 4.16 17.34
C GLU A 86 -7.67 4.24 18.75
N ARG A 87 -6.82 4.25 19.78
CA ARG A 87 -7.26 4.39 21.17
C ARG A 87 -7.89 5.76 21.41
N ASP A 88 -7.24 6.83 20.99
CA ASP A 88 -7.74 8.19 21.22
C ASP A 88 -9.08 8.45 20.53
N ILE A 89 -9.24 7.99 19.28
CA ILE A 89 -10.51 8.09 18.55
C ILE A 89 -11.63 7.33 19.26
N ARG A 90 -11.34 6.15 19.80
CA ARG A 90 -12.32 5.33 20.52
C ARG A 90 -12.73 5.96 21.85
N GLU A 91 -11.78 6.51 22.59
CA GLU A 91 -12.02 7.11 23.91
C GLU A 91 -12.63 8.51 23.81
N ASN A 92 -12.33 9.24 22.73
CA ASN A 92 -12.73 10.62 22.52
C ASN A 92 -13.39 10.87 21.14
N PRO A 93 -14.50 10.20 20.80
CA PRO A 93 -15.15 10.37 19.50
C PRO A 93 -15.62 11.82 19.26
N GLN A 94 -15.93 12.56 20.33
CA GLN A 94 -16.28 13.99 20.27
C GLN A 94 -15.13 14.90 19.77
N SER A 95 -13.88 14.43 19.84
CA SER A 95 -12.71 15.19 19.39
C SER A 95 -12.58 15.22 17.87
N ILE A 96 -13.23 14.27 17.17
CA ILE A 96 -13.30 14.30 15.70
C ILE A 96 -14.40 15.24 15.27
N ARG A 97 -14.02 16.49 15.00
CA ARG A 97 -14.93 17.54 14.52
C ARG A 97 -14.28 18.33 13.39
N ALA A 98 -15.11 18.87 12.51
CA ALA A 98 -14.65 19.79 11.48
C ALA A 98 -14.03 21.04 12.12
N ILE A 99 -12.94 21.53 11.54
CA ILE A 99 -12.32 22.80 11.96
C ILE A 99 -13.26 23.94 11.54
N SER A 100 -13.61 24.81 12.48
CA SER A 100 -14.45 25.97 12.18
C SER A 100 -13.66 27.10 11.52
N ALA A 101 -14.34 27.94 10.73
CA ALA A 101 -13.71 29.09 10.08
C ALA A 101 -13.07 30.07 11.09
N GLN A 102 -13.64 30.19 12.30
CA GLN A 102 -13.09 31.03 13.36
C GLN A 102 -11.80 30.46 13.95
N GLU A 103 -11.74 29.13 14.16
CA GLU A 103 -10.52 28.45 14.61
C GLU A 103 -9.41 28.54 13.56
N LEU A 104 -9.77 28.41 12.28
CA LEU A 104 -8.83 28.55 11.17
C LEU A 104 -8.25 29.98 11.10
N SER A 105 -9.11 30.99 11.13
CA SER A 105 -8.68 32.40 11.10
C SER A 105 -7.81 32.77 12.31
N LYS A 106 -8.11 32.24 13.49
CA LYS A 106 -7.27 32.42 14.68
C LYS A 106 -5.90 31.76 14.50
N THR A 107 -5.85 30.59 13.89
CA THR A 107 -4.59 29.88 13.62
C THR A 107 -3.74 30.67 12.62
N GLU A 108 -4.33 31.19 11.54
CA GLU A 108 -3.64 32.04 10.55
C GLU A 108 -3.04 33.30 11.19
N GLN A 109 -3.79 33.97 12.08
CA GLN A 109 -3.29 35.14 12.80
C GLN A 109 -2.08 34.81 13.67
N LEU A 110 -2.09 33.65 14.34
CA LEU A 110 -0.98 33.23 15.21
C LEU A 110 0.27 32.81 14.43
N LEU A 111 0.10 32.30 13.21
CA LEU A 111 1.19 31.87 12.33
C LEU A 111 1.69 33.00 11.41
N THR A 112 1.13 34.21 11.52
CA THR A 112 1.53 35.34 10.67
C THR A 112 3.01 35.67 10.90
N GLY A 113 3.82 35.53 9.85
CA GLY A 113 5.26 35.79 9.88
C GLY A 113 6.14 34.59 10.25
N VAL A 114 5.58 33.40 10.41
CA VAL A 114 6.34 32.15 10.53
C VAL A 114 6.62 31.61 9.13
N GLU A 115 7.88 31.62 8.71
CA GLU A 115 8.34 30.89 7.52
C GLU A 115 8.58 29.42 7.91
N VAL A 116 7.97 28.50 7.18
CA VAL A 116 8.14 27.05 7.37
C VAL A 116 8.77 26.49 6.12
N ASP A 117 9.96 25.94 6.25
CA ASP A 117 10.60 25.13 5.22
C ASP A 117 10.29 23.65 5.47
N LEU A 118 9.56 23.03 4.54
CA LEU A 118 9.18 21.62 4.63
C LEU A 118 10.26 20.68 4.08
N ASP A 119 11.28 21.24 3.43
CA ASP A 119 12.43 20.52 2.87
C ASP A 119 13.66 20.60 3.80
N GLU A 120 13.57 21.35 4.90
CA GLU A 120 14.59 21.38 5.95
C GLU A 120 14.65 20.03 6.66
N THR A 121 15.84 19.43 6.71
CA THR A 121 16.05 18.16 7.42
C THR A 121 15.99 18.38 8.92
N LEU A 122 15.06 17.67 9.59
CA LEU A 122 14.87 17.62 11.04
C LEU A 122 16.01 16.94 11.80
#